data_AF-A0A493SZJ0-F1
#
_entry.id   AF-A0A493SZJ0-F1
#
_cell.length_a   1.000
_cell.length_b   1.000
_cell.length_c   1.000
_cell.angle_alpha   90.00
_cell.angle_beta   90.00
_cell.angle_gamma   90.00
#
_symmetry.space_group_name_H-M   'P 1'
#
loop_
_entity.id
_entity.type
_entity.pdbx_description
1 polymer ?
#
loop_
_entity_poly.entity_id
_entity_poly.type
_entity_poly.pdbx_seq_one_letter_code
_entity_poly.pdbx_strand_id
1 'polypeptide(L)'
;SAAPRGARPADHGAKEPVEDTDPSTLSITMVYEFFIIFVLDEEYLTDQVTLEIASVNIRSLTSDTGLVQQQQILTSLHVMVLTADLKKSCKENGTCSLCLFRAPTISDMLNDEDLLYTVRLKLDPCHPTVKNWRNLASKWGMTYDELCFLEQKPQSPTLEFLLRNSDRTVEQLIELCKFYKRIDVVKVLLKWVEEEWPKRGNRNYQNDL
;
A
#
# COMPACT_ATOMS: atom_id res chain seq x y z
N SER A 1 9.41 -17.59 76.48
CA SER A 1 8.27 -17.76 75.55
C SER A 1 8.66 -18.78 74.51
N ALA A 2 7.93 -19.89 74.40
CA ALA A 2 8.28 -21.02 73.54
C ALA A 2 7.08 -21.45 72.68
N ALA A 3 7.44 -22.02 71.51
CA ALA A 3 6.66 -22.79 70.53
C ALA A 3 5.94 -22.00 69.40
N PRO A 4 5.63 -22.62 68.23
CA PRO A 4 5.94 -24.00 67.79
C PRO A 4 6.53 -24.14 66.36
N ARG A 5 7.09 -25.34 66.10
CA ARG A 5 7.23 -25.91 64.76
C ARG A 5 5.85 -26.40 64.29
N GLY A 6 5.48 -26.11 63.05
CA GLY A 6 4.30 -26.65 62.38
C GLY A 6 4.65 -27.11 60.98
N ALA A 7 4.61 -28.42 60.76
CA ALA A 7 4.79 -29.07 59.48
C ALA A 7 3.60 -28.81 58.54
N ARG A 8 3.88 -28.64 57.24
CA ARG A 8 2.92 -28.89 56.16
C ARG A 8 3.63 -29.72 55.07
N PRO A 9 3.20 -30.95 54.77
CA PRO A 9 3.40 -31.51 53.45
C PRO A 9 2.25 -31.01 52.55
N ALA A 10 2.56 -30.18 51.56
CA ALA A 10 1.62 -29.86 50.51
C ALA A 10 1.70 -30.96 49.45
N ASP A 11 0.67 -31.80 49.47
CA ASP A 11 0.02 -32.49 48.36
C ASP A 11 0.59 -32.17 46.95
N HIS A 12 1.28 -33.14 46.35
CA HIS A 12 1.66 -33.09 44.93
C HIS A 12 0.54 -33.68 44.10
N GLY A 13 -0.53 -32.89 43.94
CA GLY A 13 -1.60 -33.15 42.97
C GLY A 13 -1.11 -33.03 41.53
N ALA A 14 -1.55 -33.99 40.73
CA ALA A 14 -1.32 -34.21 39.29
C ALA A 14 -0.95 -32.97 38.45
N LYS A 15 0.18 -33.07 37.73
CA LYS A 15 0.52 -32.16 36.64
C LYS A 15 -0.33 -32.51 35.42
N GLU A 16 -1.15 -31.56 34.97
CA GLU A 16 -1.91 -31.61 33.72
C GLU A 16 -0.99 -31.79 32.49
N PRO A 17 -1.48 -32.44 31.42
CA PRO A 17 -0.69 -32.65 30.21
C PRO A 17 -0.39 -31.30 29.52
N VAL A 18 0.85 -31.18 29.05
CA VAL A 18 1.34 -30.01 28.32
C VAL A 18 0.58 -29.94 27.00
N GLU A 19 -0.16 -28.85 26.76
CA GLU A 19 -0.78 -28.60 25.46
C GLU A 19 0.32 -28.41 24.42
N ASP A 20 0.44 -29.36 23.50
CA ASP A 20 1.26 -29.26 22.30
C ASP A 20 0.84 -27.99 21.55
N THR A 21 1.68 -26.96 21.62
CA THR A 21 1.51 -25.75 20.82
C THR A 21 1.93 -26.06 19.40
N ASP A 22 0.95 -26.30 18.56
CA ASP A 22 1.10 -26.48 17.12
C ASP A 22 1.80 -25.25 16.51
N PRO A 23 2.93 -25.40 15.78
CA PRO A 23 3.53 -24.28 15.07
C PRO A 23 2.56 -23.89 13.96
N SER A 24 1.85 -22.78 14.16
CA SER A 24 0.97 -22.19 13.15
C SER A 24 1.70 -22.15 11.82
N THR A 25 1.24 -22.96 10.88
CA THR A 25 1.75 -22.99 9.52
C THR A 25 1.35 -21.66 8.90
N LEU A 26 2.29 -20.71 8.86
CA LEU A 26 2.13 -19.49 8.09
C LEU A 26 1.77 -19.93 6.68
N SER A 27 0.57 -19.54 6.22
CA SER A 27 0.01 -19.94 4.93
C SER A 27 0.98 -19.57 3.82
N ILE A 28 1.73 -20.57 3.37
CA ILE A 28 2.83 -20.48 2.39
C ILE A 28 2.37 -19.75 1.12
N THR A 29 1.09 -19.88 0.75
CA THR A 29 0.45 -19.23 -0.39
C THR A 29 0.51 -17.70 -0.33
N MET A 30 0.20 -17.09 0.83
CA MET A 30 0.24 -15.62 0.97
C MET A 30 1.68 -15.07 0.92
N VAL A 31 2.64 -15.87 1.40
CA VAL A 31 4.06 -15.50 1.35
C VAL A 31 4.59 -15.65 -0.08
N TYR A 32 4.18 -16.69 -0.79
CA TYR A 32 4.58 -16.94 -2.19
C TYR A 32 4.04 -15.89 -3.14
N GLU A 33 2.74 -15.57 -3.11
CA GLU A 33 2.16 -14.54 -3.98
C GLU A 33 2.83 -13.17 -3.74
N PHE A 34 3.12 -12.84 -2.48
CA PHE A 34 3.85 -11.62 -2.14
C PHE A 34 5.31 -11.64 -2.62
N PHE A 35 5.98 -12.79 -2.54
CA PHE A 35 7.36 -12.95 -3.01
C PHE A 35 7.46 -12.92 -4.54
N ILE A 36 6.49 -13.50 -5.24
CA ILE A 36 6.39 -13.47 -6.71
C ILE A 36 6.25 -12.03 -7.21
N ILE A 37 5.38 -11.23 -6.59
CA ILE A 37 5.24 -9.80 -6.91
C ILE A 37 6.56 -9.04 -6.69
N PHE A 38 7.33 -9.40 -5.66
CA PHE A 38 8.60 -8.76 -5.35
C PHE A 38 9.73 -9.13 -6.34
N VAL A 39 9.72 -10.35 -6.89
CA VAL A 39 10.76 -10.83 -7.83
C VAL A 39 10.52 -10.33 -9.25
N LEU A 40 9.27 -10.16 -9.66
CA LEU A 40 8.93 -9.75 -11.04
C LEU A 40 9.15 -8.24 -11.32
N ASP A 41 9.37 -7.41 -10.30
CA ASP A 41 9.59 -5.96 -10.43
C ASP A 41 11.01 -5.61 -10.95
N GLU A 42 11.97 -6.53 -10.81
CA GLU A 42 13.39 -6.29 -11.15
C GLU A 42 13.79 -6.71 -12.58
N GLU A 43 12.99 -7.47 -13.33
CA GLU A 43 13.42 -8.09 -14.61
C GLU A 43 12.90 -7.42 -15.90
N TYR A 44 12.44 -6.17 -15.87
CA TYR A 44 12.01 -5.47 -17.10
C TYR A 44 12.60 -4.06 -17.22
N LEU A 45 13.94 -3.96 -17.18
CA LEU A 45 14.67 -2.87 -17.83
C LEU A 45 15.21 -3.38 -19.18
N THR A 46 14.45 -3.01 -20.20
CA THR A 46 14.58 -3.24 -21.65
C THR A 46 15.99 -3.09 -22.23
N ASP A 47 16.48 -4.14 -22.91
CA ASP A 47 17.36 -4.00 -24.07
C ASP A 47 16.50 -4.03 -25.34
N GLN A 48 16.47 -2.92 -26.07
CA GLN A 48 15.67 -2.72 -27.26
C GLN A 48 16.38 -3.35 -28.47
N VAL A 49 15.99 -4.56 -28.86
CA VAL A 49 16.36 -5.13 -30.17
C VAL A 49 15.33 -4.65 -31.20
N THR A 50 15.74 -3.72 -32.06
CA THR A 50 14.96 -3.26 -33.23
C THR A 50 14.80 -4.40 -34.24
N LEU A 51 13.55 -4.85 -34.46
CA LEU A 51 13.20 -5.66 -35.63
C LEU A 51 12.70 -4.74 -36.74
N GLU A 52 13.42 -4.68 -37.86
CA GLU A 52 12.97 -3.98 -39.07
C GLU A 52 11.72 -4.64 -39.65
N ILE A 53 10.64 -3.87 -39.83
CA ILE A 53 9.43 -4.33 -40.50
C ILE A 53 9.54 -3.94 -41.98
N ALA A 54 9.81 -4.92 -42.85
CA ALA A 54 9.69 -4.75 -44.29
C ALA A 54 8.21 -4.55 -44.68
N SER A 55 7.96 -3.51 -45.47
CA SER A 55 6.64 -3.08 -45.94
C SER A 55 5.94 -4.14 -46.79
N VAL A 56 4.74 -4.58 -46.37
CA VAL A 56 3.81 -5.36 -47.21
C VAL A 56 2.65 -4.46 -47.64
N ASN A 57 2.51 -4.29 -48.95
CA ASN A 57 1.44 -3.57 -49.61
C ASN A 57 0.18 -4.44 -49.65
N ILE A 58 -0.88 -4.10 -48.92
CA ILE A 58 -2.16 -4.84 -48.97
C ILE A 58 -3.21 -3.96 -49.64
N ARG A 59 -3.58 -4.38 -50.86
CA ARG A 59 -4.73 -3.88 -51.61
C ARG A 59 -6.03 -4.39 -50.98
N SER A 60 -7.03 -3.51 -50.92
CA SER A 60 -8.39 -3.81 -50.45
C SER A 60 -9.13 -4.81 -51.37
N LEU A 61 -9.86 -5.78 -50.79
CA LEU A 61 -11.35 -5.91 -50.89
C LEU A 61 -11.89 -7.32 -50.50
N THR A 62 -12.81 -7.31 -49.51
CA THR A 62 -14.07 -8.07 -49.32
C THR A 62 -14.14 -9.59 -49.01
N SER A 63 -15.17 -9.90 -48.19
CA SER A 63 -15.89 -11.17 -47.94
C SER A 63 -15.28 -12.08 -46.86
N ASP A 64 -15.98 -12.74 -45.94
CA ASP A 64 -17.33 -12.74 -45.35
C ASP A 64 -17.23 -13.72 -44.15
N THR A 65 -18.10 -13.57 -43.14
CA THR A 65 -18.38 -14.51 -42.04
C THR A 65 -17.30 -14.79 -40.98
N GLY A 66 -17.61 -14.39 -39.73
CA GLY A 66 -16.97 -14.95 -38.54
C GLY A 66 -17.04 -14.00 -37.35
N LEU A 67 -18.09 -14.15 -36.54
CA LEU A 67 -18.25 -13.48 -35.24
C LEU A 67 -17.02 -13.73 -34.35
N VAL A 68 -16.24 -12.69 -34.08
CA VAL A 68 -15.50 -12.58 -32.81
C VAL A 68 -15.75 -11.18 -32.27
N GLN A 69 -16.53 -11.15 -31.20
CA GLN A 69 -16.78 -9.99 -30.37
C GLN A 69 -15.42 -9.47 -29.89
N GLN A 70 -14.98 -8.33 -30.43
CA GLN A 70 -13.75 -7.66 -30.01
C GLN A 70 -14.02 -6.99 -28.67
N GLN A 71 -14.09 -7.83 -27.64
CA GLN A 71 -14.34 -7.44 -26.27
C GLN A 71 -13.00 -7.16 -25.61
N GLN A 72 -12.80 -5.87 -25.31
CA GLN A 72 -12.00 -5.37 -24.20
C GLN A 72 -10.51 -5.75 -24.21
N ILE A 73 -9.76 -5.14 -25.12
CA ILE A 73 -8.34 -4.83 -24.87
C ILE A 73 -8.16 -3.32 -24.99
N LEU A 74 -8.89 -2.58 -24.16
CA LEU A 74 -8.45 -1.25 -23.72
C LEU A 74 -7.58 -1.45 -22.47
N THR A 75 -6.58 -2.33 -22.56
CA THR A 75 -5.71 -2.64 -21.44
C THR A 75 -4.53 -1.66 -21.45
N SER A 76 -4.49 -0.87 -20.38
CA SER A 76 -3.30 -0.18 -19.84
C SER A 76 -2.68 0.96 -20.66
N LEU A 77 -2.38 0.77 -21.94
CA LEU A 77 -1.59 1.76 -22.70
C LEU A 77 -2.37 3.02 -23.07
N HIS A 78 -3.64 2.90 -23.44
CA HIS A 78 -4.48 4.05 -23.81
C HIS A 78 -4.81 4.93 -22.59
N VAL A 79 -4.89 4.32 -21.40
CA VAL A 79 -5.11 5.05 -20.14
C VAL A 79 -3.86 5.86 -19.77
N MET A 80 -2.66 5.30 -19.95
CA MET A 80 -1.40 6.01 -19.70
C MET A 80 -1.14 7.17 -20.67
N VAL A 81 -1.58 7.07 -21.93
CA VAL A 81 -1.41 8.16 -22.90
C VAL A 81 -2.35 9.34 -22.64
N LEU A 82 -3.55 9.09 -22.08
CA LEU A 82 -4.49 10.15 -21.70
C LEU A 82 -4.11 10.87 -20.40
N THR A 83 -3.35 10.24 -19.49
CA THR A 83 -2.95 10.84 -18.21
C THR A 83 -1.80 11.85 -18.31
N ALA A 84 -0.94 11.74 -19.34
CA ALA A 84 0.21 12.63 -19.51
C ALA A 84 -0.16 14.04 -20.01
N ASP A 85 -1.23 14.18 -20.80
CA ASP A 85 -1.49 15.39 -21.59
C ASP A 85 -2.53 16.35 -20.98
N LEU A 86 -3.05 16.07 -19.78
CA LEU A 86 -4.08 16.91 -19.14
C LEU A 86 -3.71 17.29 -17.70
N LYS A 87 -2.62 18.04 -17.56
CA LYS A 87 -2.36 18.91 -16.40
C LYS A 87 -3.31 20.14 -16.40
N LYS A 88 -4.61 19.92 -16.53
CA LYS A 88 -5.63 20.95 -16.33
C LYS A 88 -6.38 20.63 -15.04
N SER A 89 -6.08 21.40 -14.00
CA SER A 89 -6.66 21.28 -12.66
C SER A 89 -8.17 21.08 -12.71
N CYS A 90 -8.64 19.86 -12.41
CA CYS A 90 -10.06 19.63 -12.16
C CYS A 90 -10.41 20.38 -10.87
N LYS A 91 -11.28 21.38 -10.95
CA LYS A 91 -11.82 22.04 -9.76
C LYS A 91 -12.75 21.09 -9.02
N GLU A 92 -12.67 21.13 -7.70
CA GLU A 92 -13.54 20.43 -6.77
C GLU A 92 -15.02 20.71 -7.07
N ASN A 93 -15.85 19.67 -6.97
CA ASN A 93 -17.31 19.63 -7.11
C ASN A 93 -17.91 19.26 -8.49
N GLY A 94 -17.13 18.72 -9.42
CA GLY A 94 -17.64 18.11 -10.66
C GLY A 94 -17.19 16.66 -10.82
N THR A 95 -18.12 15.76 -11.17
CA THR A 95 -17.87 14.36 -11.55
C THR A 95 -17.02 14.31 -12.82
N CYS A 96 -15.70 14.42 -12.66
CA CYS A 96 -14.77 14.26 -13.77
C CYS A 96 -14.48 12.76 -13.95
N SER A 97 -14.86 12.20 -15.10
CA SER A 97 -14.59 10.79 -15.41
C SER A 97 -13.09 10.46 -15.35
N LEU A 98 -12.21 11.43 -15.60
CA LEU A 98 -10.77 11.26 -15.49
C LEU A 98 -10.27 11.29 -14.04
N CYS A 99 -10.95 11.99 -13.12
CA CYS A 99 -10.56 12.00 -11.71
C CYS A 99 -10.96 10.72 -10.98
N LEU A 100 -11.89 9.93 -11.54
CA LEU A 100 -12.24 8.59 -11.04
C LEU A 100 -11.08 7.59 -11.19
N PHE A 101 -10.20 7.80 -12.18
CA PHE A 101 -9.08 6.91 -12.48
C PHE A 101 -7.74 7.47 -12.00
N ARG A 102 -7.72 8.59 -11.27
CA ARG A 102 -6.45 9.14 -10.79
C ARG A 102 -5.89 8.26 -9.66
N ALA A 103 -4.57 8.10 -9.68
CA ALA A 103 -3.87 7.50 -8.56
C ALA A 103 -4.11 8.33 -7.28
N PRO A 104 -4.34 7.69 -6.13
CA PRO A 104 -4.49 8.40 -4.87
C PRO A 104 -3.17 9.06 -4.47
N THR A 105 -3.27 10.28 -3.95
CA THR A 105 -2.14 11.01 -3.35
C THR A 105 -2.12 10.85 -1.84
N ILE A 106 -1.01 11.22 -1.19
CA ILE A 106 -0.94 11.24 0.27
C ILE A 106 -1.97 12.20 0.85
N SER A 107 -2.26 13.33 0.17
CA SER A 107 -3.36 14.21 0.57
C SER A 107 -4.72 13.50 0.60
N ASP A 108 -4.98 12.58 -0.33
CA ASP A 108 -6.23 11.83 -0.37
C ASP A 108 -6.34 10.84 0.77
N MET A 109 -5.24 10.15 1.08
CA MET A 109 -5.12 9.28 2.24
C MET A 109 -5.34 10.06 3.55
N LEU A 110 -4.81 11.28 3.65
CA LEU A 110 -4.95 12.12 4.85
C LEU A 110 -6.40 12.51 5.15
N ASN A 111 -7.31 12.45 4.17
CA ASN A 111 -8.74 12.65 4.36
C ASN A 111 -9.47 11.39 4.87
N ASP A 112 -8.74 10.33 5.20
CA ASP A 112 -9.28 9.07 5.74
C ASP A 112 -8.76 8.86 7.17
N GLU A 113 -9.58 9.22 8.16
CA GLU A 113 -9.20 9.23 9.58
C GLU A 113 -8.83 7.84 10.10
N ASP A 114 -9.56 6.79 9.70
CA ASP A 114 -9.34 5.42 10.16
C ASP A 114 -8.04 4.84 9.59
N LEU A 115 -7.79 5.08 8.30
CA LEU A 115 -6.53 4.73 7.67
C LEU A 115 -5.37 5.49 8.33
N LEU A 116 -5.52 6.80 8.49
CA LEU A 116 -4.49 7.66 9.10
C LEU A 116 -4.17 7.22 10.52
N TYR A 117 -5.18 6.90 11.33
CA TYR A 117 -5.01 6.36 12.67
C TYR A 117 -4.20 5.06 12.64
N THR A 118 -4.54 4.14 11.74
CA THR A 118 -3.84 2.85 11.60
C THR A 118 -2.38 3.04 11.19
N VAL A 119 -2.10 3.93 10.24
CA VAL A 119 -0.74 4.22 9.76
C VAL A 119 0.09 4.84 10.87
N ARG A 120 -0.47 5.79 11.63
CA ARG A 120 0.19 6.42 12.79
C ARG A 120 0.53 5.40 13.87
N LEU A 121 -0.42 4.53 14.23
CA LEU A 121 -0.20 3.48 15.23
C LEU A 121 0.97 2.56 14.86
N LYS A 122 1.17 2.31 13.56
CA LYS A 122 2.26 1.49 13.04
C LYS A 122 3.60 2.23 12.94
N LEU A 123 3.59 3.50 12.56
CA LEU A 123 4.81 4.23 12.21
C LEU A 123 5.35 5.12 13.32
N ASP A 124 4.53 5.59 14.26
CA ASP A 124 4.95 6.47 15.36
C ASP A 124 5.88 5.78 16.38
N PRO A 125 5.64 4.52 16.80
CA PRO A 125 6.49 3.89 17.81
C PRO A 125 7.94 3.75 17.36
N CYS A 126 8.88 4.07 18.26
CA CYS A 126 10.29 3.80 18.06
C CYS A 126 10.62 2.37 18.52
N HIS A 127 11.08 1.54 17.60
CA HIS A 127 11.52 0.18 17.89
C HIS A 127 12.95 -0.02 17.37
N PRO A 128 13.86 -0.66 18.13
CA PRO A 128 15.28 -0.74 17.77
C PRO A 128 15.55 -1.42 16.42
N THR A 129 14.71 -2.37 16.01
CA THR A 129 14.92 -3.16 14.79
C THR A 129 13.92 -2.88 13.67
N VAL A 130 12.84 -2.16 13.96
CA VAL A 130 11.78 -1.89 12.97
C VAL A 130 11.86 -0.42 12.57
N LYS A 131 12.00 -0.17 11.28
CA LYS A 131 12.13 1.19 10.73
C LYS A 131 10.82 1.95 10.92
N ASN A 132 10.89 3.19 11.36
CA ASN A 132 9.71 3.99 11.71
C ASN A 132 9.63 5.26 10.86
N TRP A 133 8.69 6.15 11.19
CA TRP A 133 8.49 7.43 10.49
C TRP A 133 9.79 8.20 10.26
N ARG A 134 10.75 8.16 11.20
CA ARG A 134 12.03 8.90 11.13
C ARG A 134 12.90 8.39 9.99
N ASN A 135 12.92 7.07 9.78
CA ASN A 135 13.66 6.46 8.68
C ASN A 135 13.04 6.82 7.33
N LEU A 136 11.71 6.77 7.25
CA LEU A 136 10.95 7.13 6.06
C LEU A 136 11.18 8.60 5.68
N ALA A 137 11.01 9.50 6.65
CA ALA A 137 11.23 10.93 6.51
C ALA A 137 12.67 11.27 6.07
N SER A 138 13.67 10.64 6.69
CA SER A 138 15.07 10.81 6.31
C SER A 138 15.33 10.37 4.87
N LYS A 139 14.75 9.24 4.43
CA LYS A 139 14.90 8.75 3.05
C LYS A 139 14.27 9.68 2.01
N TRP A 140 13.21 10.38 2.38
CA TRP A 140 12.57 11.40 1.56
C TRP A 140 13.18 12.81 1.74
N GLY A 141 14.32 12.91 2.41
CA GLY A 141 15.15 14.11 2.41
C GLY A 141 14.89 15.09 3.56
N MET A 142 14.13 14.71 4.59
CA MET A 142 14.05 15.52 5.80
C MET A 142 15.42 15.55 6.51
N THR A 143 15.87 16.75 6.86
CA THR A 143 17.15 16.98 7.54
C THR A 143 17.12 16.49 8.98
N TYR A 144 18.30 16.26 9.57
CA TYR A 144 18.39 15.82 10.97
C TYR A 144 17.69 16.79 11.93
N ASP A 145 17.86 18.09 11.74
CA ASP A 145 17.24 19.12 12.58
C ASP A 145 15.71 19.10 12.46
N GLU A 146 15.17 18.90 11.26
CA GLU A 146 13.73 18.74 11.05
C GLU A 146 13.18 17.47 11.72
N LEU A 147 13.92 16.37 11.68
CA LEU A 147 13.54 15.13 12.36
C LEU A 147 13.49 15.33 13.88
N CYS A 148 14.54 15.94 14.45
CA CYS A 148 14.58 16.24 15.89
C CYS A 148 13.48 17.23 16.30
N PHE A 149 13.15 18.20 15.44
CA PHE A 149 12.04 19.11 15.68
C PHE A 149 10.69 18.38 15.75
N LEU A 150 10.45 17.38 14.89
CA LEU A 150 9.22 16.57 14.95
C LEU A 150 9.16 15.67 16.20
N GLU A 151 10.29 15.14 16.67
CA GLU A 151 10.36 14.33 17.90
C GLU A 151 9.94 15.11 19.16
N GLN A 152 10.13 16.42 19.17
CA GLN A 152 9.82 17.28 20.31
C GLN A 152 8.36 17.74 20.34
N LYS A 153 7.62 17.57 19.23
CA LYS A 153 6.24 18.01 19.13
C LYS A 153 5.29 17.04 19.84
N PRO A 154 4.18 17.54 20.41
CA PRO A 154 3.12 16.68 20.94
C PRO A 154 2.29 16.01 19.84
N GLN A 155 2.34 16.52 18.60
CA GLN A 155 1.66 15.91 17.46
C GLN A 155 2.36 14.65 16.98
N SER A 156 1.61 13.77 16.31
CA SER A 156 2.17 12.58 15.66
C SER A 156 3.21 13.00 14.60
N PRO A 157 4.45 12.52 14.70
CA PRO A 157 5.47 12.84 13.71
C PRO A 157 5.20 12.18 12.35
N THR A 158 4.50 11.03 12.32
CA THR A 158 4.01 10.43 11.06
C THR A 158 3.06 11.37 10.32
N LEU A 159 2.12 12.01 11.03
CA LEU A 159 1.19 12.96 10.41
C LEU A 159 1.91 14.13 9.74
N GLU A 160 2.86 14.73 10.45
CA GLU A 160 3.67 15.85 9.95
C GLU A 160 4.56 15.46 8.76
N PHE A 161 5.10 14.24 8.76
CA PHE A 161 5.82 13.66 7.64
C PHE A 161 4.93 13.51 6.39
N LEU A 162 3.72 12.99 6.57
CA LEU A 162 2.76 12.79 5.49
C LEU A 162 2.26 14.12 4.92
N LEU A 163 1.96 15.10 5.77
CA LEU A 163 1.53 16.44 5.35
C LEU A 163 2.58 17.14 4.47
N ARG A 164 3.86 17.03 4.83
CA ARG A 164 4.98 17.57 4.03
C ARG A 164 5.14 16.93 2.66
N ASN A 165 4.61 15.74 2.46
CA ASN A 165 4.70 14.97 1.22
C ASN A 165 3.30 14.74 0.60
N SER A 166 2.34 15.62 0.90
CA SER A 166 0.93 15.46 0.51
C SER A 166 0.71 15.38 -1.01
N ASP A 167 1.64 15.92 -1.79
CA ASP A 167 1.66 15.92 -3.26
C ASP A 167 2.16 14.59 -3.87
N ARG A 168 2.87 13.75 -3.10
CA ARG A 168 3.32 12.43 -3.54
C ARG A 168 2.16 11.45 -3.68
N THR A 169 2.34 10.43 -4.51
CA THR A 169 1.34 9.35 -4.65
C THR A 169 1.42 8.37 -3.48
N VAL A 170 0.31 7.70 -3.18
CA VAL A 170 0.31 6.60 -2.18
C VAL A 170 1.18 5.43 -2.64
N GLU A 171 1.31 5.22 -3.96
CA GLU A 171 2.22 4.24 -4.54
C GLU A 171 3.69 4.49 -4.15
N GLN A 172 4.16 5.74 -4.25
CA GLN A 172 5.51 6.10 -3.80
C GLN A 172 5.71 5.85 -2.29
N LEU A 173 4.67 6.09 -1.47
CA LEU A 173 4.71 5.74 -0.04
C LEU A 173 4.80 4.22 0.17
N ILE A 174 4.06 3.44 -0.62
CA ILE A 174 4.10 1.97 -0.58
C ILE A 174 5.50 1.47 -0.94
N GLU A 175 6.12 1.98 -2.00
CA GLU A 175 7.50 1.64 -2.40
C GLU A 175 8.50 1.95 -1.28
N LEU A 176 8.36 3.11 -0.64
CA LEU A 176 9.21 3.47 0.50
C LEU A 176 9.02 2.49 1.68
N CYS A 177 7.78 2.09 1.97
CA CYS A 177 7.51 1.08 2.98
C CYS A 177 8.08 -0.29 2.60
N LYS A 178 7.99 -0.70 1.33
CA LYS A 178 8.61 -1.93 0.80
C LYS A 178 10.13 -1.91 0.97
N PHE A 179 10.78 -0.79 0.63
CA PHE A 179 12.23 -0.60 0.80
C PHE A 179 12.68 -0.86 2.24
N TYR A 180 11.91 -0.39 3.22
CA TYR A 180 12.16 -0.65 4.63
C TYR A 180 11.53 -1.91 5.19
N LYS A 181 10.97 -2.77 4.33
CA LYS A 181 10.31 -4.03 4.69
C LYS A 181 9.17 -3.85 5.70
N ARG A 182 8.50 -2.69 5.69
CA ARG A 182 7.30 -2.38 6.50
C ARG A 182 6.05 -2.97 5.87
N ILE A 183 6.04 -4.30 5.75
CA ILE A 183 4.96 -5.06 5.11
C ILE A 183 3.61 -4.83 5.81
N ASP A 184 3.64 -4.59 7.12
CA ASP A 184 2.49 -4.28 7.94
C ASP A 184 1.80 -2.96 7.54
N VAL A 185 2.55 -1.97 7.07
CA VAL A 185 2.01 -0.71 6.53
C VAL A 185 1.63 -0.88 5.06
N VAL A 186 2.44 -1.59 4.27
CA VAL A 186 2.14 -1.89 2.85
C VAL A 186 0.77 -2.55 2.71
N LYS A 187 0.46 -3.57 3.53
CA LYS A 187 -0.85 -4.23 3.51
C LYS A 187 -2.02 -3.29 3.78
N VAL A 188 -1.84 -2.37 4.73
CA VAL A 188 -2.87 -1.38 5.08
C VAL A 188 -3.11 -0.42 3.92
N LEU A 189 -2.03 0.10 3.31
CA LEU A 189 -2.13 1.03 2.19
C LEU A 189 -2.72 0.37 0.94
N LEU A 190 -2.24 -0.81 0.55
CA LEU A 190 -2.76 -1.54 -0.61
C LEU A 190 -4.25 -1.88 -0.44
N LYS A 191 -4.64 -2.40 0.73
CA LYS A 191 -6.04 -2.68 1.03
C LYS A 191 -6.90 -1.43 0.82
N TRP A 192 -6.46 -0.27 1.31
CA TRP A 192 -7.21 0.96 1.11
C TRP A 192 -7.27 1.39 -0.36
N VAL A 193 -6.15 1.29 -1.10
CA VAL A 193 -6.10 1.64 -2.53
C VAL A 193 -7.04 0.74 -3.35
N GLU A 194 -7.13 -0.54 -3.03
CA GLU A 194 -7.93 -1.52 -3.78
C GLU A 194 -9.41 -1.52 -3.36
N GLU A 195 -9.69 -1.41 -2.06
CA GLU A 195 -11.05 -1.58 -1.53
C GLU A 195 -11.77 -0.26 -1.27
N GLU A 196 -11.09 0.76 -0.71
CA GLU A 196 -11.75 1.97 -0.21
C GLU A 196 -11.65 3.15 -1.17
N TRP A 197 -10.50 3.32 -1.84
CA TRP A 197 -10.29 4.41 -2.79
C TRP A 197 -11.30 4.42 -3.95
N PRO A 198 -11.60 3.30 -4.63
CA PRO A 198 -12.54 3.29 -5.76
C PRO A 198 -13.98 3.63 -5.36
N LYS A 199 -14.34 3.37 -4.10
CA LYS A 199 -15.69 3.65 -3.57
C LYS A 199 -15.99 5.15 -3.50
N ARG A 200 -14.96 6.02 -3.38
CA ARG A 200 -15.14 7.47 -3.26
C ARG A 200 -15.76 8.11 -4.51
N GLY A 201 -15.53 7.53 -5.70
CA GLY A 201 -16.21 7.94 -6.93
C GLY A 201 -17.70 7.61 -6.97
N ASN A 202 -18.13 6.59 -6.22
CA ASN A 202 -19.51 6.09 -6.22
C ASN A 202 -20.39 6.71 -5.12
N ARG A 203 -19.78 7.27 -4.06
CA ARG A 203 -20.50 7.87 -2.91
C ARG A 203 -21.28 9.15 -3.24
N ASN A 204 -21.02 9.78 -4.40
CA ASN A 204 -21.71 11.02 -4.80
C ASN A 204 -23.11 10.79 -5.41
N TYR A 205 -23.58 9.55 -5.55
CA TYR A 205 -24.90 9.25 -6.15
C TYR A 205 -25.99 8.86 -5.14
N GLN A 206 -25.68 8.78 -3.84
CA GLN A 206 -26.62 8.23 -2.84
C GLN A 206 -27.07 9.21 -1.75
N ASN A 207 -26.66 10.48 -1.80
CA ASN A 207 -27.04 11.46 -0.77
C ASN A 207 -28.09 12.51 -1.20
N ASP A 208 -28.68 12.37 -2.40
CA ASP A 208 -29.73 13.28 -2.91
C ASP A 208 -31.05 12.52 -3.24
N LEU A 209 -31.63 11.79 -2.27
CA LEU A 209 -33.03 11.38 -2.34
C LEU A 209 -33.76 11.55 -1.00
#